data_AF-A0A352M2A3-F1
#
_entry.id   AF-A0A352M2A3-F1
#
_cell.length_a   1.000
_cell.length_b   1.000
_cell.length_c   1.000
_cell.angle_alpha   90.00
_cell.angle_beta   90.00
_cell.angle_gamma   90.00
#
_symmetry.space_group_name_H-M   'P 1'
#
loop_
_entity.id
_entity.type
_entity.pdbx_description
1 polymer ?
#
loop_
_entity_poly.entity_id
_entity_poly.type
_entity_poly.pdbx_seq_one_letter_code
_entity_poly.pdbx_strand_id
1 'polypeptide(L)' 'TVEGKFELCIRNAGVVTNKIHQLKAGDTVGIRGPFGTGFDVNNFKGKNVLFVAGGLGYAPLRSLIN' A
#
# COMPACT_ATOMS: atom_id res chain seq x y z
N THR A 1 9.54 1.69 -6.24
CA THR A 1 9.14 3.05 -5.82
C THR A 1 10.33 3.96 -5.92
N VAL A 2 10.18 5.18 -6.44
CA VAL A 2 11.28 6.17 -6.49
C VAL A 2 11.55 6.67 -5.07
N GLU A 3 12.82 6.90 -4.74
CA GLU A 3 13.24 7.44 -3.44
C GLU A 3 12.45 8.72 -3.09
N GLY A 4 11.97 8.80 -1.84
CA GLY A 4 11.14 9.91 -1.36
C GLY A 4 9.67 9.88 -1.80
N LYS A 5 9.21 8.84 -2.51
CA LYS A 5 7.79 8.66 -2.89
C LYS A 5 7.23 7.37 -2.31
N PHE A 6 5.91 7.31 -2.17
CA PHE A 6 5.17 6.09 -1.87
C PHE A 6 3.85 6.09 -2.63
N GLU A 7 3.27 4.90 -2.80
CA GLU A 7 2.03 4.69 -3.53
C GLU A 7 0.97 4.16 -2.57
N LEU A 8 -0.28 4.58 -2.76
CA LEU A 8 -1.42 4.12 -1.99
C LEU A 8 -2.43 3.46 -2.93
N CYS A 9 -2.93 2.29 -2.55
CA CYS A 9 -4.07 1.65 -3.23
C CYS A 9 -5.34 1.98 -2.43
N ILE A 10 -6.24 2.78 -3.00
CA ILE A 10 -7.43 3.27 -2.32
C ILE A 10 -8.65 2.89 -3.15
N ARG A 11 -9.54 2.05 -2.62
CA ARG A 11 -10.85 1.79 -3.23
C ARG A 11 -11.76 2.97 -2.99
N ASN A 12 -12.49 3.39 -4.02
CA ASN A 12 -13.54 4.36 -3.82
C ASN A 12 -14.77 3.74 -3.14
N ALA A 13 -15.02 4.06 -1.85
CA ALA A 13 -16.07 3.42 -1.06
C ALA A 13 -16.79 4.34 -0.05
N GLY A 14 -16.33 5.57 0.19
CA GLY A 14 -16.93 6.45 1.19
C GLY A 14 -16.49 7.91 1.06
N VAL A 15 -16.93 8.76 1.98
CA VAL A 15 -16.76 10.23 1.91
C VAL A 15 -15.30 10.64 1.66
N VAL A 16 -14.36 10.11 2.46
CA VAL A 16 -12.94 10.46 2.35
C VAL A 16 -12.33 9.92 1.06
N THR A 17 -12.56 8.65 0.73
CA THR A 17 -11.98 8.04 -0.47
C THR A 17 -12.54 8.66 -1.75
N ASN A 18 -13.82 9.02 -1.77
CA ASN A 18 -14.45 9.74 -2.88
C ASN A 18 -13.73 11.07 -3.13
N LYS A 19 -13.44 11.83 -2.07
CA LYS A 19 -12.73 13.10 -2.20
C LYS A 19 -11.30 12.90 -2.70
N ILE A 20 -10.61 11.87 -2.22
CA ILE A 20 -9.27 11.51 -2.70
C ILE A 20 -9.27 11.23 -4.21
N HIS A 21 -10.29 10.54 -4.74
CA HIS A 21 -10.42 10.26 -6.18
C HIS A 21 -10.70 11.51 -7.03
N GLN A 22 -11.05 12.64 -6.41
CA GLN A 22 -11.27 13.91 -7.10
C GLN A 22 -10.04 14.84 -7.07
N LEU A 23 -8.98 14.45 -6.35
CA LEU A 23 -7.74 15.24 -6.27
C LEU A 23 -7.02 15.27 -7.60
N LYS A 24 -6.29 16.36 -7.84
CA LYS A 24 -5.45 16.59 -9.00
C LYS A 24 -3.98 16.67 -8.60
N ALA A 25 -3.10 16.49 -9.57
CA ALA A 25 -1.67 16.71 -9.36
C ALA A 25 -1.42 18.14 -8.87
N GLY A 26 -0.66 18.27 -7.77
CA GLY A 26 -0.40 19.54 -7.09
C GLY A 26 -1.27 19.78 -5.86
N ASP A 27 -2.37 19.04 -5.67
CA ASP A 27 -3.17 19.12 -4.45
C ASP A 27 -2.39 18.57 -3.24
N THR A 28 -2.63 19.18 -2.07
CA THR A 28 -1.97 18.76 -0.82
C THR A 28 -2.74 17.64 -0.13
N VAL A 29 -2.03 16.61 0.31
CA VAL A 29 -2.58 15.50 1.11
C VAL A 29 -1.79 15.37 2.40
N GLY A 30 -2.47 15.44 3.55
CA GLY A 30 -1.87 15.16 4.84
C GLY A 30 -1.67 13.66 5.05
N ILE A 31 -0.48 13.27 5.53
CA ILE A 31 -0.10 11.88 5.76
C ILE A 31 0.27 11.70 7.23
N ARG A 32 -0.16 10.59 7.84
CA ARG A 32 0.22 10.17 9.19
C ARG A 32 0.67 8.72 9.17
N GLY A 33 1.67 8.39 9.98
CA GLY A 33 2.30 7.07 10.05
C GLY A 33 3.83 7.16 9.94
N PRO A 34 4.52 6.04 9.64
CA PRO A 34 3.96 4.69 9.44
C PRO A 34 3.38 4.11 10.73
N PHE A 35 2.35 3.26 10.63
CA PHE A 35 1.69 2.63 11.78
C PHE A 35 1.97 1.12 11.93
N GLY A 36 2.60 0.49 10.94
CA GLY A 36 2.92 -0.94 10.96
C GLY A 36 4.42 -1.21 11.04
N THR A 37 4.80 -2.38 11.53
CA THR A 37 6.19 -2.86 11.63
C THR A 37 6.66 -3.65 10.40
N GLY A 38 5.77 -3.92 9.44
CA GLY A 38 6.09 -4.62 8.19
C GLY A 38 6.19 -6.14 8.33
N PHE A 39 6.57 -6.80 7.23
CA PHE A 39 6.81 -8.24 7.19
C PHE A 39 8.29 -8.53 7.42
N ASP A 40 8.61 -9.51 8.26
CA ASP A 40 9.99 -10.01 8.41
C ASP A 40 10.37 -10.91 7.23
N VAL A 41 10.79 -10.28 6.13
CA VAL A 41 11.16 -10.96 4.89
C VAL A 41 12.37 -11.89 5.03
N ASN A 42 13.19 -11.73 6.06
CA ASN A 42 14.32 -12.64 6.28
C ASN A 42 13.84 -14.04 6.64
N ASN A 43 12.69 -14.16 7.33
CA ASN A 43 12.09 -15.44 7.67
C ASN A 43 11.52 -16.21 6.46
N PHE A 44 11.43 -15.57 5.30
CA PHE A 44 10.92 -16.18 4.06
C PHE A 44 12.03 -16.79 3.20
N LYS A 45 13.29 -16.41 3.40
CA LYS A 45 14.41 -16.87 2.57
C LYS A 45 14.55 -18.40 2.64
N GLY A 46 14.68 -19.03 1.47
CA GLY A 46 14.82 -20.48 1.34
C GLY A 46 13.55 -21.29 1.60
N LYS A 47 12.38 -20.65 1.74
CA LYS A 47 11.09 -21.32 1.93
C LYS A 47 10.20 -21.14 0.70
N ASN A 48 9.30 -22.09 0.49
CA ASN A 48 8.18 -21.90 -0.42
C ASN A 48 7.17 -20.96 0.25
N VAL A 49 6.84 -19.85 -0.42
CA VAL A 49 5.94 -18.82 0.10
C VAL A 49 4.66 -18.82 -0.72
N LEU A 50 3.51 -18.95 -0.05
CA LEU A 50 2.20 -18.79 -0.66
C LEU A 50 1.63 -17.43 -0.30
N PHE A 51 1.36 -16.61 -1.30
CA PHE A 51 0.65 -15.34 -1.14
C PHE A 51 -0.84 -15.55 -1.34
N VAL A 52 -1.66 -15.18 -0.35
CA VAL A 52 -3.12 -15.23 -0.43
C VAL A 52 -3.66 -13.80 -0.28
N ALA A 53 -4.38 -13.33 -1.28
CA ALA A 53 -4.88 -11.96 -1.34
C ALA A 53 -6.34 -11.92 -1.81
N GLY A 54 -7.10 -10.94 -1.33
CA GLY A 54 -8.45 -10.64 -1.82
C GLY A 54 -8.69 -9.13 -1.85
N GLY A 55 -9.17 -8.61 -2.97
CA GLY A 55 -9.43 -7.17 -3.15
C GLY A 55 -8.21 -6.30 -2.80
N LEU A 56 -8.42 -5.29 -1.94
CA LEU A 56 -7.34 -4.39 -1.47
C LEU A 56 -6.26 -5.09 -0.63
N GLY A 57 -6.50 -6.33 -0.16
CA GLY A 57 -5.50 -7.12 0.56
C GLY A 57 -4.25 -7.42 -0.27
N TYR A 58 -4.31 -7.25 -1.60
CA TYR A 58 -3.14 -7.35 -2.47
C TYR A 58 -2.16 -6.17 -2.32
N ALA A 59 -2.64 -4.97 -1.95
CA ALA A 59 -1.83 -3.76 -1.90
C ALA A 59 -0.55 -3.89 -1.05
N PRO A 60 -0.57 -4.42 0.19
CA PRO A 60 0.66 -4.63 0.96
C PRO A 60 1.53 -5.77 0.43
N LEU A 61 0.95 -6.77 -0.25
CA LEU A 61 1.70 -7.91 -0.79
C LEU A 61 2.46 -7.57 -2.06
N ARG A 62 2.02 -6.55 -2.82
CA ARG A 62 2.74 -6.07 -4.01
C ARG A 62 4.20 -5.71 -3.71
N SER A 63 4.48 -5.17 -2.53
CA SER A 63 5.83 -4.80 -2.08
C SER A 63 6.71 -6.00 -1.73
N LEU A 64 6.15 -7.20 -1.62
CA LEU A 64 6.89 -8.44 -1.32
C LEU A 64 7.20 -9.26 -2.58
N ILE A 65 6.60 -8.91 -3.72
CA ILE A 65 6.66 -9.67 -4.97
C ILE A 65 7.55 -8.96 -6.01
N ASN A 66 7.80 -7.66 -5.88
CA ASN A 66 8.57 -6.84 -6.83
C ASN A 66 9.84 -6.22 -6.23
#